data_AF-A0A3D0W0U0-F1
#
_entry.id   AF-A0A3D0W0U0-F1
#
_cell.length_a   1.000
_cell.length_b   1.000
_cell.length_c   1.000
_cell.angle_alpha   90.00
_cell.angle_beta   90.00
_cell.angle_gamma   90.00
#
_symmetry.space_group_name_H-M   'P 1'
#
loop_
_entity.id
_entity.type
_entity.pdbx_description
1 polymer ?
#
loop_
_entity_poly.entity_id
_entity_poly.type
_entity_poly.pdbx_seq_one_letter_code
_entity_poly.pdbx_strand_id
1 'polypeptide(L)'
;MSTAQVEWYRDFVEEDTVDSVVFMHIPLRQFIDSEGYVGIFNEPMVYAQGVDTGFFDAMVEFDRSKGVFVGHDHLNDFYVIQEGIWLVYGRATGYNGYGNLERGGRHIEISSDSIMSTHVVLGSEV
;
A
#
# COMPACT_ATOMS: atom_id res chain seq x y z
N MET A 1 11.68 -4.70 4.58
CA MET A 1 12.17 -3.74 5.57
C MET A 1 13.26 -4.45 6.31
N SER A 2 14.29 -3.77 6.80
CA SER A 2 15.22 -4.41 7.75
C SER A 2 14.59 -4.44 9.14
N THR A 3 15.07 -5.31 10.02
CA THR A 3 14.63 -5.33 11.43
C THR A 3 14.82 -3.97 12.10
N ALA A 4 15.92 -3.28 11.81
CA ALA A 4 16.17 -1.92 12.33
C ALA A 4 15.11 -0.90 11.87
N GLN A 5 14.55 -1.03 10.66
CA GLN A 5 13.45 -0.15 10.22
C GLN A 5 12.13 -0.51 10.91
N VAL A 6 11.92 -1.78 11.25
CA VAL A 6 10.75 -2.21 12.03
C VAL A 6 10.85 -1.69 13.47
N GLU A 7 12.02 -1.81 14.10
CA GLU A 7 12.28 -1.25 15.44
C GLU A 7 12.08 0.27 15.43
N TRP A 8 12.65 0.97 14.45
CA TRP A 8 12.41 2.40 14.28
C TRP A 8 10.92 2.72 14.15
N TYR A 9 10.13 1.94 13.40
CA TYR A 9 8.69 2.17 13.34
C TYR A 9 8.02 2.00 14.70
N ARG A 10 8.35 0.93 15.43
CA ARG A 10 7.79 0.63 16.76
C ARG A 10 8.02 1.78 17.74
N ASP A 11 9.24 2.29 17.79
CA ASP A 11 9.62 3.39 18.70
C ASP A 11 8.81 4.67 18.44
N PHE A 12 8.42 4.93 17.19
CA PHE A 12 7.69 6.16 16.83
C PHE A 12 6.17 5.97 16.92
N VAL A 13 5.64 4.83 16.45
CA VAL A 13 4.20 4.58 16.43
C VAL A 13 3.63 4.42 17.84
N GLU A 14 4.44 3.98 18.81
CA GLU A 14 4.04 3.90 20.22
C GLU A 14 3.63 5.28 20.78
N GLU A 15 4.27 6.35 20.30
CA GLU A 15 4.01 7.73 20.72
C GLU A 15 2.94 8.43 19.85
N ASP A 16 2.47 7.79 18.77
CA ASP A 16 1.49 8.38 17.86
C ASP A 16 0.11 8.50 18.54
N THR A 17 -0.45 9.70 18.47
CA THR A 17 -1.78 10.02 19.02
C THR A 17 -2.87 10.09 17.96
N VAL A 18 -2.51 10.00 16.68
CA VAL A 18 -3.41 10.04 15.53
C VAL A 18 -3.10 8.88 14.59
N ASP A 19 -4.07 8.52 13.76
CA ASP A 19 -3.89 7.48 12.74
C ASP A 19 -2.95 7.95 11.63
N SER A 20 -2.25 6.99 11.03
CA SER A 20 -1.26 7.22 9.99
C SER A 20 -1.44 6.29 8.80
N VAL A 21 -0.74 6.59 7.71
CA VAL A 21 -0.63 5.73 6.53
C VAL A 21 0.82 5.64 6.12
N VAL A 22 1.20 4.48 5.57
CA VAL A 22 2.58 4.18 5.18
C VAL A 22 2.71 4.24 3.67
N PHE A 23 3.76 4.87 3.18
CA PHE A 23 4.14 4.87 1.77
C PHE A 23 5.48 4.18 1.58
N MET A 24 5.56 3.26 0.63
CA MET A 24 6.78 2.53 0.33
C MET A 24 6.77 2.01 -1.11
N HIS A 25 7.93 1.73 -1.68
CA HIS A 25 7.98 1.35 -3.10
C HIS A 25 7.62 -0.12 -3.35
N ILE A 26 8.32 -1.05 -2.68
CA ILE A 26 8.18 -2.49 -2.90
C ILE A 26 7.15 -3.08 -1.91
N PRO A 27 6.15 -3.83 -2.40
CA PRO A 27 5.09 -4.43 -1.58
C PRO A 27 5.60 -5.30 -0.43
N LEU A 28 4.86 -5.30 0.67
CA LEU A 28 5.04 -6.31 1.74
C LEU A 28 4.58 -7.69 1.25
N ARG A 29 5.01 -8.75 1.92
CA ARG A 29 4.64 -10.12 1.53
C ARG A 29 3.15 -10.41 1.70
N GLN A 30 2.46 -9.68 2.57
CA GLN A 30 1.02 -9.75 2.77
C GLN A 30 0.22 -9.42 1.52
N PHE A 31 0.76 -8.63 0.59
CA PHE A 31 0.11 -8.38 -0.71
C PHE A 31 0.00 -9.64 -1.58
N ILE A 32 0.82 -10.68 -1.34
CA ILE A 32 0.75 -11.94 -2.09
C ILE A 32 -0.61 -12.62 -1.86
N ASP A 33 -1.13 -12.56 -0.63
CA ASP A 33 -2.42 -13.15 -0.26
C ASP A 33 -3.59 -12.18 -0.52
N SER A 34 -3.81 -11.86 -1.79
CA SER A 34 -4.73 -10.81 -2.22
C SER A 34 -6.13 -11.33 -2.57
N GLU A 35 -6.60 -12.39 -1.90
CA GLU A 35 -7.97 -12.87 -2.11
C GLU A 35 -9.00 -11.76 -1.85
N GLY A 36 -9.96 -11.60 -2.77
CA GLY A 36 -10.99 -10.57 -2.66
C GLY A 36 -10.52 -9.13 -2.96
N TYR A 37 -9.38 -8.96 -3.65
CA TYR A 37 -8.92 -7.65 -4.08
C TYR A 37 -9.94 -6.89 -4.95
N VAL A 38 -9.82 -5.56 -4.96
CA VAL A 38 -10.58 -4.64 -5.83
C VAL A 38 -9.60 -3.84 -6.69
N GLY A 39 -9.77 -3.89 -8.01
CA GLY A 39 -8.95 -3.15 -8.98
C GLY A 39 -8.34 -4.07 -10.03
N ILE A 40 -7.19 -3.69 -10.59
CA ILE A 40 -6.47 -4.43 -11.62
C ILE A 40 -5.29 -5.18 -10.98
N PHE A 41 -5.24 -6.48 -11.23
CA PHE A 41 -4.08 -7.33 -10.97
C PHE A 41 -3.73 -8.06 -12.27
N ASN A 42 -2.73 -7.57 -13.00
CA ASN A 42 -2.31 -8.14 -14.28
C ASN A 42 -0.88 -8.70 -14.28
N GLU A 43 -0.12 -8.53 -13.19
CA GLU A 43 1.14 -9.25 -13.02
C GLU A 43 0.90 -10.77 -12.85
N PRO A 44 1.87 -11.64 -13.16
CA PRO A 44 1.75 -13.07 -12.88
C PRO A 44 1.77 -13.39 -11.37
N MET A 45 2.34 -12.48 -10.57
CA MET A 45 2.42 -12.55 -9.12
C MET A 45 2.74 -11.15 -8.59
N VAL A 46 2.56 -10.94 -7.28
CA VAL A 46 3.09 -9.76 -6.60
C VAL A 46 4.60 -9.90 -6.43
N TYR A 47 5.38 -8.91 -6.91
CA TYR A 47 6.82 -8.85 -6.67
C TYR A 47 7.12 -8.16 -5.33
N ALA A 48 6.77 -8.84 -4.25
CA ALA A 48 6.97 -8.36 -2.89
C ALA A 48 8.45 -8.40 -2.44
N GLN A 49 8.70 -7.79 -1.28
CA GLN A 49 9.95 -7.92 -0.56
C GLN A 49 10.33 -9.38 -0.30
N GLY A 50 11.64 -9.63 -0.34
CA GLY A 50 12.18 -11.00 -0.23
C GLY A 50 11.96 -11.67 1.12
N VAL A 51 11.81 -10.89 2.20
CA VAL A 51 11.68 -11.40 3.57
C VAL A 51 10.58 -10.64 4.31
N ASP A 52 9.79 -11.37 5.09
CA ASP A 52 8.92 -10.77 6.09
C ASP A 52 9.71 -10.56 7.37
N THR A 53 9.78 -9.31 7.82
CA THR A 53 10.47 -8.93 9.06
C THR A 53 9.51 -8.54 10.17
N GLY A 54 8.20 -8.78 10.00
CA GLY A 54 7.17 -8.46 11.00
C GLY A 54 6.72 -7.00 10.98
N PHE A 55 6.91 -6.28 9.85
CA PHE A 55 6.46 -4.88 9.75
C PHE A 55 4.93 -4.78 9.71
N PHE A 56 4.28 -5.66 8.95
CA PHE A 56 2.81 -5.74 8.94
C PHE A 56 2.26 -6.13 10.31
N ASP A 57 2.86 -7.12 10.97
CA ASP A 57 2.46 -7.53 12.32
C ASP A 57 2.58 -6.37 13.33
N ALA A 58 3.65 -5.57 13.24
CA ALA A 58 3.78 -4.35 14.05
C ALA A 58 2.65 -3.35 13.74
N MET A 59 2.25 -3.20 12.48
CA MET A 59 1.13 -2.32 12.13
C MET A 59 -0.19 -2.81 12.73
N VAL A 60 -0.45 -4.12 12.69
CA VAL A 60 -1.64 -4.74 13.29
C VAL A 60 -1.61 -4.57 14.81
N GLU A 61 -0.47 -4.81 15.45
CA GLU A 61 -0.28 -4.72 16.91
C GLU A 61 -0.59 -3.32 17.45
N PHE A 62 -0.07 -2.28 16.81
CA PHE A 62 -0.24 -0.90 17.27
C PHE A 62 -1.55 -0.25 16.82
N ASP A 63 -2.21 -0.79 15.78
CA ASP A 63 -3.48 -0.29 15.24
C ASP A 63 -3.51 1.24 15.01
N ARG A 64 -2.42 1.79 14.48
CA ARG A 64 -2.29 3.21 14.09
C ARG A 64 -2.20 3.42 12.60
N SER A 65 -1.41 2.58 11.93
CA SER A 65 -1.18 2.66 10.49
C SER A 65 -2.32 1.97 9.74
N LYS A 66 -3.25 2.76 9.19
CA LYS A 66 -4.50 2.25 8.58
C LYS A 66 -4.35 1.79 7.13
N GLY A 67 -3.21 2.05 6.50
CA GLY A 67 -2.93 1.56 5.16
C GLY A 67 -1.46 1.62 4.76
N VAL A 68 -1.08 0.77 3.81
CA VAL A 68 0.23 0.70 3.15
C VAL A 68 0.02 0.92 1.66
N PHE A 69 0.56 2.01 1.13
CA PHE A 69 0.50 2.39 -0.27
C PHE A 69 1.81 2.05 -0.97
N VAL A 70 1.70 1.26 -2.05
CA VAL A 70 2.85 0.66 -2.75
C VAL A 70 2.81 0.90 -4.26
N GLY A 71 3.94 0.62 -4.92
CA GLY A 71 4.06 0.64 -6.38
C GLY A 71 4.81 -0.60 -6.85
N HIS A 72 5.90 -0.41 -7.61
CA HIS A 72 6.79 -1.46 -8.13
C HIS A 72 6.21 -2.30 -9.28
N ASP A 73 5.01 -2.84 -9.10
CA ASP A 73 4.33 -3.68 -10.08
C ASP A 73 3.48 -2.80 -11.00
N HIS A 74 3.94 -2.56 -12.23
CA HIS A 74 3.37 -1.51 -13.09
C HIS A 74 2.04 -1.92 -13.75
N LEU A 75 1.66 -3.19 -13.64
CA LEU A 75 0.40 -3.72 -14.14
C LEU A 75 -0.63 -3.94 -13.02
N ASN A 76 -0.34 -3.51 -11.79
CA ASN A 76 -1.25 -3.62 -10.66
C ASN A 76 -1.69 -2.23 -10.18
N ASP A 77 -2.96 -2.10 -9.80
CA ASP A 77 -3.49 -0.94 -9.05
C ASP A 77 -4.55 -1.32 -8.02
N PHE A 78 -4.64 -2.62 -7.71
CA PHE A 78 -5.61 -3.16 -6.79
C PHE A 78 -5.37 -2.74 -5.33
N TYR A 79 -6.40 -2.91 -4.51
CA TYR A 79 -6.25 -2.94 -3.06
C TYR A 79 -7.00 -4.11 -2.44
N VAL A 80 -6.59 -4.47 -1.24
CA VAL A 80 -7.26 -5.44 -0.37
C VAL A 80 -7.15 -4.96 1.08
N ILE A 81 -8.11 -5.33 1.93
CA ILE A 81 -8.06 -5.01 3.36
C ILE A 81 -7.79 -6.31 4.12
N GLN A 82 -6.70 -6.33 4.89
CA GLN A 82 -6.32 -7.46 5.73
C GLN A 82 -6.10 -6.96 7.16
N GLU A 83 -6.68 -7.62 8.16
CA GLU A 83 -6.53 -7.25 9.57
C GLU A 83 -6.81 -5.76 9.85
N GLY A 84 -7.79 -5.17 9.14
CA GLY A 84 -8.15 -3.75 9.26
C GLY A 84 -7.20 -2.77 8.55
N ILE A 85 -6.12 -3.26 7.92
CA ILE A 85 -5.13 -2.45 7.21
C ILE A 85 -5.39 -2.53 5.70
N TRP A 86 -5.41 -1.37 5.04
CA TRP A 86 -5.50 -1.28 3.59
C TRP A 86 -4.15 -1.57 2.93
N LEU A 87 -4.05 -2.62 2.12
CA LEU A 87 -2.90 -2.92 1.28
C LEU A 87 -3.20 -2.43 -0.14
N VAL A 88 -2.56 -1.34 -0.58
CA VAL A 88 -3.01 -0.56 -1.75
C VAL A 88 -1.90 -0.35 -2.78
N TYR A 89 -2.09 -0.80 -4.01
CA TYR A 89 -1.26 -0.37 -5.14
C TYR A 89 -1.71 0.98 -5.69
N GLY A 90 -0.74 1.84 -6.00
CA GLY A 90 -0.94 3.02 -6.83
C GLY A 90 -0.98 2.67 -8.31
N ARG A 91 -1.61 3.54 -9.13
CA ARG A 91 -1.52 3.45 -10.59
C ARG A 91 -0.18 4.04 -11.07
N ALA A 92 0.49 3.34 -11.99
CA ALA A 92 1.72 3.84 -12.60
C ALA A 92 1.52 5.16 -13.37
N THR A 93 2.18 6.23 -12.90
CA THR A 93 2.12 7.57 -13.52
C THR A 93 3.21 7.81 -14.56
N GLY A 94 4.40 7.24 -14.36
CA GLY A 94 5.58 7.51 -15.19
C GLY A 94 5.57 6.80 -16.55
N TYR A 95 6.21 7.41 -17.55
CA TYR A 95 6.33 6.84 -18.91
C TYR A 95 7.60 5.99 -19.10
N ASN A 96 8.58 6.09 -18.21
CA ASN A 96 9.86 5.38 -18.31
C ASN A 96 9.85 3.98 -17.65
N GLY A 97 8.70 3.31 -17.67
CA GLY A 97 8.51 1.97 -17.08
C GLY A 97 7.83 1.01 -18.05
N TYR A 98 7.82 -0.27 -17.70
CA TYR A 98 7.07 -1.28 -18.45
C TYR A 98 5.56 -1.16 -18.18
N GLY A 99 4.79 -1.99 -18.89
CA GLY A 99 3.36 -2.11 -18.72
C GLY A 99 2.57 -1.19 -19.65
N ASN A 100 1.31 -1.58 -19.87
CA ASN A 100 0.41 -1.00 -20.86
C ASN A 100 -0.86 -0.40 -20.26
N LEU A 101 -0.97 -0.37 -18.92
CA LEU A 101 -2.06 0.34 -18.27
C LEU A 101 -1.98 1.83 -18.62
N GLU A 102 -3.15 2.44 -18.82
CA GLU A 102 -3.25 3.89 -18.97
C GLU A 102 -2.59 4.57 -17.77
N ARG A 103 -1.77 5.60 -18.03
CA ARG A 103 -1.11 6.35 -16.96
C ARG A 103 -2.13 7.08 -16.13
N GLY A 104 -1.85 7.19 -14.85
CA GLY A 104 -2.73 7.80 -13.88
C GLY A 104 -2.08 7.83 -12.51
N GLY A 105 -2.89 8.05 -11.49
CA GLY A 105 -2.48 7.98 -10.09
C GLY A 105 -3.57 7.36 -9.25
N ARG A 106 -3.34 7.33 -7.95
CA ARG A 106 -4.36 6.97 -6.97
C ARG A 106 -4.61 8.16 -6.07
N HIS A 107 -5.86 8.58 -6.01
CA HIS A 107 -6.31 9.63 -5.10
C HIS A 107 -6.65 9.00 -3.75
N ILE A 108 -6.20 9.63 -2.67
CA ILE A 108 -6.41 9.20 -1.29
C ILE A 108 -7.08 10.36 -0.56
N GLU A 109 -8.25 10.10 0.01
CA GLU A 109 -9.02 11.08 0.77
C GLU A 109 -9.14 10.59 2.22
N ILE A 110 -8.81 11.45 3.17
CA ILE A 110 -8.92 11.20 4.60
C ILE A 110 -9.74 12.34 5.19
N SER A 111 -10.92 12.03 5.72
CA SER A 111 -11.82 13.03 6.32
C SER A 111 -11.34 13.44 7.72
N SER A 112 -11.94 14.50 8.27
CA SER A 112 -11.74 14.90 9.67
C SER A 112 -12.19 13.85 10.68
N ASP A 113 -13.06 12.92 10.27
CA ASP A 113 -13.54 11.81 11.09
C ASP A 113 -12.66 10.56 10.93
N SER A 114 -11.45 10.72 10.37
CA SER A 114 -10.48 9.64 10.09
C SER A 114 -11.01 8.55 9.15
N ILE A 115 -12.01 8.87 8.32
CA ILE A 115 -12.52 7.93 7.31
C ILE A 115 -11.63 8.06 6.08
N MET A 116 -10.97 6.97 5.70
CA MET A 116 -10.15 6.88 4.50
C MET A 116 -10.94 6.29 3.32
N SER A 117 -10.80 6.89 2.15
CA SER A 117 -11.23 6.32 0.88
C SER A 117 -10.18 6.53 -0.21
N THR A 118 -10.21 5.72 -1.27
CA THR A 118 -9.25 5.84 -2.36
C THR A 118 -9.80 5.31 -3.68
N HIS A 119 -9.42 5.95 -4.78
CA HIS A 119 -9.75 5.52 -6.13
C HIS A 119 -8.61 5.82 -7.11
N VAL A 120 -8.57 5.07 -8.21
CA VAL A 120 -7.67 5.36 -9.34
C VAL A 120 -8.20 6.54 -10.12
N VAL A 121 -7.31 7.44 -10.54
CA VAL A 121 -7.59 8.55 -11.47
C VAL A 121 -6.69 8.36 -12.68
N LEU A 122 -7.29 8.30 -13.87
CA LEU A 122 -6.60 8.11 -15.14
C LEU A 122 -6.20 9.45 -15.75
N GLY A 123 -5.17 9.42 -16.58
CA GLY A 123 -4.71 10.60 -17.32
C GLY A 123 -5.76 11.13 -18.30
N SER A 124 -6.69 10.30 -18.77
CA SER A 124 -7.84 10.73 -19.58
C SER A 124 -8.99 11.36 -18.79
N GLU A 125 -8.97 11.25 -17.46
CA GLU A 125 -10.01 11.79 -16.56
C GLU A 125 -9.67 13.20 -16.05
N VAL A 126 -8.48 13.73 -16.39
CA VAL A 126 -7.95 15.02 -15.92
C VAL A 126 -7.65 16.00 -17.05
#